data_AF-A0A399NLD5-F1
#
_entry.id   AF-A0A399NLD5-F1
#
_cell.length_a   1.000
_cell.length_b   1.000
_cell.length_c   1.000
_cell.angle_alpha   90.00
_cell.angle_beta   90.00
_cell.angle_gamma   90.00
#
_symmetry.space_group_name_H-M   'P 1'
#
loop_
_entity.id
_entity.type
_entity.pdbx_description
1 polymer ?
#
loop_
_entity_poly.entity_id
_entity_poly.type
_entity_poly.pdbx_seq_one_letter_code
_entity_poly.pdbx_strand_id
1 'polypeptide(L)'
;GVVSVALGSGASTRAVVTPGYAAAVVTAGGVDTLSLVARGRAGLYDGAITSVRLPALGQTQGAGSAARFLAASDDGSELFLSRAGTGSVLEIDVSGTTATVRGTIAVPSALADGGYLATVDPHQRPYDLSGR
;
A
#
# COMPACT_ATOMS: atom_id res chain seq x y z
N GLY A 1 -1.88 26.63 -0.43
CA GLY A 1 -2.67 26.30 0.76
C GLY A 1 -2.39 24.86 1.13
N VAL A 2 -2.37 24.54 2.42
CA VAL A 2 -2.31 23.14 2.89
C VAL A 2 -3.74 22.64 3.00
N VAL A 3 -4.02 21.47 2.42
CA VAL A 3 -5.30 20.77 2.60
C VAL A 3 -5.05 19.55 3.48
N SER A 4 -5.95 19.33 4.42
CA SER A 4 -5.92 18.17 5.31
C SER A 4 -7.18 17.35 5.08
N VAL A 5 -6.99 16.04 4.90
CA VAL A 5 -8.09 15.08 4.71
C VAL A 5 -7.99 14.01 5.79
N ALA A 6 -9.10 13.72 6.44
CA ALA A 6 -9.18 12.64 7.41
C ALA A 6 -9.32 11.29 6.68
N LEU A 7 -8.35 10.39 6.87
CA LEU A 7 -8.35 9.04 6.28
C LEU A 7 -8.98 7.98 7.21
N GLY A 8 -9.49 8.42 8.36
CA GLY A 8 -10.03 7.58 9.44
C GLY A 8 -9.23 7.69 10.74
N SER A 9 -9.55 6.81 11.69
CA SER A 9 -8.87 6.70 12.99
C SER A 9 -7.87 5.55 12.99
N GLY A 10 -6.63 5.79 13.41
CA GLY A 10 -5.59 4.77 13.50
C GLY A 10 -4.20 5.35 13.29
N ALA A 11 -3.19 4.47 13.24
CA ALA A 11 -1.84 4.87 12.87
C ALA A 11 -1.69 4.82 11.35
N SER A 12 -1.38 5.94 10.70
CA SER A 12 -0.92 5.91 9.31
C SER A 12 0.48 5.35 9.27
N THR A 13 0.68 4.28 8.51
CA THR A 13 1.95 3.55 8.53
C THR A 13 2.71 3.72 7.23
N ARG A 14 2.05 3.69 6.07
CA ARG A 14 2.68 3.80 4.75
C ARG A 14 1.84 4.66 3.83
N ALA A 15 2.47 5.46 2.98
CA ALA A 15 1.76 6.31 2.03
C ALA A 15 2.50 6.38 0.70
N VAL A 16 1.74 6.60 -0.37
CA VAL A 16 2.24 6.85 -1.73
C VAL A 16 1.37 7.92 -2.37
N VAL A 17 1.96 8.72 -3.25
CA VAL A 17 1.27 9.78 -3.98
C VAL A 17 1.52 9.58 -5.46
N THR A 18 0.45 9.59 -6.25
CA THR A 18 0.46 9.51 -7.71
C THR A 18 -0.11 10.80 -8.29
N PRO A 19 0.02 11.05 -9.61
CA PRO A 19 -0.63 12.20 -10.23
C PRO A 19 -2.15 12.25 -10.05
N GLY A 20 -2.82 11.10 -9.82
CA GLY A 20 -4.27 10.97 -9.74
C GLY A 20 -4.83 10.79 -8.33
N TYR A 21 -4.04 10.34 -7.35
CA TYR A 21 -4.50 10.11 -5.98
C TYR A 21 -3.35 10.10 -4.97
N ALA A 22 -3.70 10.26 -3.70
CA ALA A 22 -2.85 9.89 -2.58
C ALA A 22 -3.41 8.63 -1.93
N ALA A 23 -2.57 7.69 -1.52
CA ALA A 23 -3.00 6.50 -0.81
C ALA A 23 -2.19 6.33 0.47
N ALA A 24 -2.85 5.82 1.52
CA ALA A 24 -2.19 5.49 2.76
C ALA A 24 -2.78 4.24 3.41
N VAL A 25 -1.93 3.45 4.05
CA VAL A 25 -2.35 2.39 4.96
C VAL A 25 -2.59 2.99 6.34
N VAL A 26 -3.80 2.79 6.85
CA VAL A 26 -4.24 3.15 8.20
C VAL A 26 -4.48 1.86 8.96
N THR A 27 -3.78 1.69 10.09
CA THR A 27 -3.91 0.51 10.94
C THR A 27 -4.68 0.85 12.20
N ALA A 28 -5.76 0.10 12.45
CA ALA A 28 -6.57 0.21 13.67
C ALA A 28 -6.99 -1.17 14.16
N GLY A 29 -6.80 -1.45 15.45
CA GLY A 29 -7.22 -2.72 16.05
C GLY A 29 -6.60 -3.97 15.43
N GLY A 30 -5.37 -3.87 14.88
CA GLY A 30 -4.70 -4.98 14.17
C GLY A 30 -5.15 -5.17 12.71
N VAL A 31 -5.97 -4.25 12.18
CA VAL A 31 -6.47 -4.30 10.80
C VAL A 31 -5.81 -3.21 9.97
N ASP A 32 -5.14 -3.61 8.88
CA ASP A 32 -4.62 -2.68 7.88
C ASP A 32 -5.74 -2.35 6.86
N THR A 33 -6.01 -1.07 6.68
CA THR A 33 -6.93 -0.54 5.66
C THR A 33 -6.16 0.36 4.72
N LEU A 34 -6.22 0.10 3.42
CA LEU A 34 -5.70 1.01 2.40
C LEU A 34 -6.79 2.04 2.07
N SER A 35 -6.49 3.32 2.24
CA SER A 35 -7.39 4.43 1.89
C SER A 35 -6.78 5.24 0.76
N LEU A 36 -7.56 5.51 -0.28
CA LEU A 36 -7.21 6.31 -1.45
C LEU A 36 -8.02 7.59 -1.45
N VAL A 37 -7.37 8.73 -1.68
CA VAL A 37 -8.00 10.04 -1.85
C VAL A 37 -7.73 10.51 -3.26
N ALA A 38 -8.79 10.64 -4.05
CA ALA A 38 -8.69 11.15 -5.41
C ALA A 38 -8.17 12.59 -5.43
N ARG A 39 -7.43 12.94 -6.49
CA ARG A 39 -7.04 14.31 -6.75
C ARG A 39 -8.23 15.10 -7.28
N GLY A 40 -8.66 16.11 -6.54
CA GLY A 40 -9.73 17.01 -6.91
C GLY A 40 -9.36 17.94 -8.06
N ARG A 41 -10.36 18.65 -8.59
CA ARG A 41 -10.23 19.56 -9.75
C ARG A 41 -9.26 20.71 -9.51
N ALA A 42 -9.07 21.11 -8.26
CA ALA A 42 -8.10 22.14 -7.86
C ALA A 42 -6.65 21.62 -7.83
N GLY A 43 -6.42 20.35 -8.17
CA GLY A 43 -5.11 19.71 -8.13
C GLY A 43 -4.68 19.27 -6.73
N LEU A 44 -5.57 19.34 -5.75
CA LEU A 44 -5.36 18.94 -4.34
C LEU A 44 -5.87 17.53 -4.11
N TYR A 45 -5.35 16.81 -3.11
CA TYR A 45 -5.85 15.48 -2.74
C TYR A 45 -6.98 15.60 -1.73
N ASP A 46 -8.14 16.04 -2.21
CA ASP A 46 -9.35 16.34 -1.44
C ASP A 46 -10.63 15.76 -2.06
N GLY A 47 -10.47 14.86 -3.03
CA GLY A 47 -11.56 14.21 -3.73
C GLY A 47 -12.20 13.05 -2.95
N ALA A 48 -12.91 12.20 -3.70
CA ALA A 48 -13.55 11.01 -3.16
C ALA A 48 -12.54 10.09 -2.46
N ILE A 49 -12.99 9.50 -1.33
CA ILE A 49 -12.20 8.55 -0.56
C ILE A 49 -12.74 7.14 -0.81
N THR A 50 -11.85 6.24 -1.22
CA THR A 50 -12.15 4.81 -1.37
C THR A 50 -11.25 4.03 -0.43
N SER A 51 -11.81 3.06 0.31
CA SER A 51 -11.04 2.26 1.26
C SER A 51 -11.19 0.77 1.00
N VAL A 52 -10.10 0.04 1.16
CA VAL A 52 -10.02 -1.41 1.00
C VAL A 52 -9.44 -2.01 2.25
N ARG A 53 -10.19 -2.94 2.86
CA ARG A 53 -9.65 -3.75 3.95
C ARG A 53 -8.65 -4.75 3.37
N LEU A 54 -7.42 -4.71 3.87
CA LEU A 54 -6.39 -5.64 3.42
C LEU A 54 -6.57 -7.01 4.09
N PRO A 55 -6.19 -8.11 3.42
CA PRO A 55 -6.25 -9.44 4.00
C PRO A 55 -5.48 -9.51 5.33
N ALA A 56 -6.09 -10.15 6.32
CA ALA A 56 -5.45 -10.42 7.60
C ALA A 56 -4.43 -11.55 7.46
N LEU A 57 -3.33 -11.45 8.19
CA LEU A 57 -2.25 -12.45 8.19
C LEU A 57 -2.18 -13.23 9.51
N GLY A 58 -3.29 -13.31 10.23
CA GLY A 58 -3.31 -13.86 11.60
C GLY A 58 -2.77 -12.90 12.66
N GLN A 59 -2.68 -11.60 12.35
CA GLN A 59 -2.30 -10.56 13.31
C GLN A 59 -3.29 -10.54 14.48
N THR A 60 -2.81 -10.53 15.72
CA THR A 60 -3.66 -10.41 16.92
C THR A 60 -4.16 -8.97 17.10
N GLN A 61 -5.28 -8.80 17.81
CA GLN A 61 -5.78 -7.47 18.14
C GLN A 61 -4.73 -6.70 18.95
N GLY A 62 -4.34 -5.51 18.48
CA GLY A 62 -3.28 -4.70 19.07
C GLY A 62 -1.89 -4.92 18.44
N ALA A 63 -1.73 -5.88 17.53
CA ALA A 63 -0.55 -5.95 16.69
C ALA A 63 -0.44 -4.67 15.82
N GLY A 64 0.79 -4.20 15.63
CA GLY A 64 1.08 -3.09 14.73
C GLY A 64 0.81 -3.45 13.26
N SER A 65 0.96 -2.46 12.38
CA SER A 65 0.78 -2.65 10.94
C SER A 65 1.65 -3.78 10.40
N ALA A 66 1.04 -4.65 9.60
CA ALA A 66 1.79 -5.64 8.83
C ALA A 66 2.30 -5.07 7.51
N ALA A 67 1.76 -3.93 7.04
CA ALA A 67 2.32 -3.23 5.89
C ALA A 67 3.77 -2.77 6.14
N ARG A 68 4.65 -3.01 5.16
CA ARG A 68 6.08 -2.68 5.23
C ARG A 68 6.52 -1.68 4.18
N PHE A 69 6.05 -1.80 2.94
CA PHE A 69 6.23 -0.80 1.89
C PHE A 69 5.01 -0.75 0.98
N LEU A 70 4.65 0.45 0.54
CA LEU A 70 3.58 0.71 -0.41
C LEU A 70 4.19 1.45 -1.61
N ALA A 71 3.97 0.93 -2.80
CA ALA A 71 4.39 1.54 -4.06
C ALA A 71 3.22 1.56 -5.05
N ALA A 72 3.26 2.50 -5.98
CA ALA A 72 2.34 2.55 -7.12
C ALA A 72 3.08 2.17 -8.40
N SER A 73 2.36 1.62 -9.37
CA SER A 73 2.84 1.56 -10.75
C SER A 73 3.03 2.98 -11.31
N ASP A 74 3.83 3.10 -12.37
CA ASP A 74 4.14 4.40 -12.99
C ASP A 74 2.89 5.13 -13.51
N ASP A 75 1.94 4.38 -14.07
CA ASP A 75 0.64 4.89 -14.53
C ASP A 75 -0.37 5.07 -13.40
N GLY A 76 -0.03 4.64 -12.18
CA GLY A 76 -0.86 4.65 -10.99
C GLY A 76 -2.05 3.70 -11.03
N SER A 77 -2.17 2.80 -12.02
CA SER A 77 -3.29 1.87 -12.13
C SER A 77 -3.24 0.71 -11.12
N GLU A 78 -2.07 0.48 -10.51
CA GLU A 78 -1.82 -0.61 -9.55
C GLU A 78 -1.08 -0.10 -8.31
N LEU A 79 -1.34 -0.73 -7.18
CA LEU A 79 -0.59 -0.57 -5.93
C LEU A 79 0.00 -1.91 -5.49
N PHE A 80 1.25 -1.85 -5.02
CA PHE A 80 2.00 -2.98 -4.51
C PHE A 80 2.30 -2.78 -3.04
N LEU A 81 1.84 -3.72 -2.20
CA LEU A 81 2.02 -3.65 -0.76
C LEU A 81 2.77 -4.87 -0.26
N SER A 82 4.00 -4.67 0.23
CA SER A 82 4.70 -5.73 0.97
C SER A 82 4.17 -5.85 2.39
N ARG A 83 4.10 -7.09 2.86
CA ARG A 83 3.63 -7.42 4.20
C ARG A 83 4.73 -8.14 5.00
N ALA A 84 4.78 -7.89 6.30
CA ALA A 84 5.72 -8.51 7.22
C ALA A 84 5.52 -10.02 7.31
N GLY A 85 6.61 -10.80 7.31
CA GLY A 85 6.55 -12.24 7.57
C GLY A 85 5.91 -13.10 6.49
N THR A 86 5.50 -12.54 5.34
CA THR A 86 4.75 -13.30 4.33
C THR A 86 5.60 -13.81 3.17
N GLY A 87 6.78 -13.25 2.92
CA GLY A 87 7.49 -13.57 1.68
C GLY A 87 6.73 -13.13 0.43
N SER A 88 5.87 -12.10 0.53
CA SER A 88 4.91 -11.78 -0.53
C SER A 88 4.52 -10.30 -0.64
N VAL A 89 4.04 -9.94 -1.83
CA VAL A 89 3.53 -8.61 -2.19
C VAL A 89 2.08 -8.73 -2.60
N LEU A 90 1.19 -7.91 -2.02
CA LEU A 90 -0.17 -7.77 -2.50
C LEU A 90 -0.21 -6.86 -3.71
N GLU A 91 -0.89 -7.31 -4.76
CA GLU A 91 -1.22 -6.52 -5.93
C GLU A 91 -2.67 -6.01 -5.79
N ILE A 92 -2.85 -4.71 -5.94
CA ILE A 92 -4.11 -4.03 -5.72
C ILE A 92 -4.43 -3.21 -6.97
N ASP A 93 -5.51 -3.56 -7.65
CA ASP A 93 -6.06 -2.77 -8.75
C ASP A 93 -6.67 -1.49 -8.20
N VAL A 94 -6.33 -0.36 -8.82
CA VAL A 94 -6.89 0.95 -8.50
C VAL A 94 -7.34 1.70 -9.75
N SER A 95 -7.40 1.02 -10.90
CA SER A 95 -7.84 1.60 -12.18
C SER A 95 -9.34 1.90 -12.24
N GLY A 96 -10.13 1.22 -11.41
CA GLY A 96 -11.58 1.36 -11.31
C GLY A 96 -12.06 2.34 -10.22
N THR A 97 -13.38 2.46 -10.08
CA THR A 97 -13.99 3.26 -8.99
C THR A 97 -13.80 2.62 -7.62
N THR A 98 -13.53 1.32 -7.59
CA THR A 98 -13.30 0.55 -6.38
C THR A 98 -11.93 -0.10 -6.47
N ALA A 99 -11.07 0.18 -5.50
CA ALA A 99 -9.81 -0.51 -5.39
C ALA A 99 -10.05 -1.97 -4.96
N THR A 100 -9.35 -2.92 -5.58
CA THR A 100 -9.56 -4.36 -5.32
C THR A 100 -8.23 -5.09 -5.21
N VAL A 101 -8.12 -6.00 -4.24
CA VAL A 101 -6.94 -6.87 -4.12
C VAL A 101 -7.06 -7.96 -5.20
N ARG A 102 -6.16 -7.95 -6.18
CA ARG A 102 -6.16 -8.92 -7.29
C ARG A 102 -5.53 -10.25 -6.88
N GLY A 103 -4.44 -10.17 -6.12
CA GLY A 103 -3.66 -11.36 -5.83
C GLY A 103 -2.45 -11.08 -4.96
N THR A 104 -1.62 -12.11 -4.86
CA THR A 104 -0.38 -12.08 -4.10
C THR A 104 0.75 -12.60 -4.98
N ILE A 105 1.82 -11.83 -5.09
CA ILE A 105 3.05 -12.20 -5.76
C ILE A 105 3.98 -12.79 -4.71
N ALA A 106 4.33 -14.07 -4.86
CA ALA A 106 5.37 -14.69 -4.05
C ALA A 106 6.74 -14.17 -4.49
N VAL A 107 7.53 -13.71 -3.54
CA VAL A 107 8.91 -13.26 -3.81
C VAL A 107 9.89 -14.36 -3.38
N PRO A 108 10.94 -14.64 -4.18
CA PRO A 108 11.78 -15.82 -3.98
C PRO A 108 12.53 -15.89 -2.64
N SER A 109 12.60 -14.79 -1.89
CA SER A 109 13.24 -14.76 -0.59
C SER A 109 12.21 -14.68 0.55
N ALA A 110 12.29 -15.67 1.44
CA ALA A 110 11.64 -15.68 2.75
C ALA A 110 12.37 -14.71 3.71
N LEU A 111 12.54 -13.45 3.31
CA LEU A 111 13.02 -12.44 4.24
C LEU A 111 11.91 -12.22 5.27
N ALA A 112 12.11 -12.82 6.45
CA ALA A 112 11.13 -12.87 7.51
C ALA A 112 10.63 -11.48 7.91
N ASP A 113 11.47 -10.45 7.79
CA ASP A 113 11.14 -9.09 8.25
C ASP A 113 11.71 -7.96 7.36
N GLY A 114 12.44 -8.32 6.29
CA GLY A 114 13.22 -7.39 5.46
C GLY A 114 12.40 -6.87 4.30
N GLY A 115 12.09 -5.58 4.31
CA GLY A 115 11.18 -5.01 3.34
C GLY A 115 11.77 -4.93 1.92
N TYR A 116 10.90 -5.18 0.95
CA TYR A 116 11.21 -5.20 -0.46
C TYR A 116 11.32 -3.78 -1.01
N LEU A 117 12.44 -3.47 -1.67
CA LEU A 117 12.48 -2.44 -2.70
C LEU A 117 12.23 -3.16 -4.04
N ALA A 118 10.96 -3.23 -4.44
CA ALA A 118 10.62 -3.66 -5.78
C ALA A 118 10.60 -2.41 -6.68
N THR A 119 11.55 -2.29 -7.61
CA THR A 119 11.30 -1.52 -8.82
C THR A 119 10.39 -2.40 -9.68
N VAL A 120 9.14 -1.96 -9.89
CA VAL A 120 8.29 -2.57 -10.92
C VAL A 120 8.75 -1.99 -12.25
N ASP A 121 9.92 -2.42 -12.69
CA ASP A 121 10.34 -2.27 -14.07
C ASP A 121 10.19 -3.66 -14.70
N PRO A 122 9.31 -3.84 -15.70
CA PRO A 122 9.13 -5.13 -16.37
C PRO A 122 10.43 -5.65 -17.03
N HIS A 123 11.48 -4.83 -17.07
CA HIS A 123 12.80 -5.15 -17.60
C HIS A 123 13.92 -5.20 -16.53
N GLN A 124 13.67 -4.86 -15.26
CA GLN A 124 14.66 -5.02 -14.19
C GLN A 124 14.28 -6.10 -13.18
N ARG A 125 15.30 -6.83 -12.71
CA ARG A 125 15.17 -7.77 -11.59
C ARG A 125 15.28 -7.01 -10.27
N PRO A 126 14.51 -7.36 -9.22
CA PRO A 126 14.59 -6.71 -7.91
C PRO A 126 16.00 -6.76 -7.31
N TYR A 127 16.39 -5.71 -6.58
CA TYR A 127 17.67 -5.64 -5.86
C TYR A 127 17.58 -6.37 -4.50
N ASP A 128 18.57 -7.21 -4.19
CA ASP A 128 18.75 -7.85 -2.88
C ASP A 128 19.49 -6.91 -1.91
N LEU A 129 18.89 -6.64 -0.75
CA LEU A 129 19.43 -5.77 0.30
C LEU A 129 19.80 -6.53 1.58
N SER A 130 19.87 -7.87 1.53
CA SER A 130 20.10 -8.75 2.70
C SER A 130 21.45 -8.57 3.44
N GLY A 131 22.31 -7.64 3.04
CA GLY A 131 23.63 -7.42 3.61
C GLY A 131 23.96 -5.97 4.04
N ARG A 132 22.96 -5.11 4.27
CA ARG A 132 23.16 -3.75 4.80
C ARG A 132 22.39 -3.51 6.08
#